data_AF-A0A8S3J9G6-F1
#
_entry.id   AF-A0A8S3J9G6-F1
#
_cell.length_a   1.000
_cell.length_b   1.000
_cell.length_c   1.000
_cell.angle_alpha   90.00
_cell.angle_beta   90.00
_cell.angle_gamma   90.00
#
_symmetry.space_group_name_H-M   'P 1'
#
loop_
_entity.id
_entity.type
_entity.pdbx_description
1 polymer ?
#
loop_
_entity_poly.entity_id
_entity_poly.type
_entity_poly.pdbx_seq_one_letter_code
_entity_poly.pdbx_strand_id
1 'polypeptide(L)'
;MDAPFGGVNMIFFGDYLQYSPVLDKPLYHIHALAQQYNERQIEMQCAQKIISQINCVVELNQQMRTEDARYLELLTRLRDGKSTVEDYQLLCTRVIGAPNLKISLQQEPWSEAPILVFRNTLRTQLNNRVVLNKAIETGIRPVVCVAQDYIRNKAIDDSRLRKAILELPDNKTEHLPGYLPLVP
;
A
#
# COMPACT_ATOMS: atom_id res chain seq x y z
N MET A 1 -39.51 -8.66 -7.26
CA MET A 1 -38.56 -7.55 -7.07
C MET A 1 -37.29 -8.17 -6.55
N ASP A 2 -36.21 -8.10 -7.31
CA ASP A 2 -34.92 -8.63 -6.87
C ASP A 2 -34.40 -7.76 -5.74
N ALA A 3 -34.19 -8.36 -4.56
CA ALA A 3 -33.64 -7.66 -3.40
C ALA A 3 -32.19 -7.22 -3.69
N PRO A 4 -31.71 -6.12 -3.08
CA PRO A 4 -30.32 -5.68 -3.22
C PRO A 4 -29.37 -6.83 -2.88
N PHE A 5 -28.32 -6.99 -3.67
CA PHE A 5 -27.35 -8.09 -3.51
C PHE A 5 -28.00 -9.49 -3.50
N GLY A 6 -29.14 -9.67 -4.18
CA GLY A 6 -29.85 -10.96 -4.20
C GLY A 6 -30.43 -11.36 -2.85
N GLY A 7 -30.63 -10.40 -1.92
CA GLY A 7 -31.13 -10.67 -0.57
C GLY A 7 -30.05 -11.10 0.42
N VAL A 8 -28.77 -11.00 0.07
CA VAL A 8 -27.65 -11.28 0.97
C VAL A 8 -27.41 -10.10 1.90
N ASN A 9 -27.19 -10.38 3.19
CA ASN A 9 -26.76 -9.37 4.15
C ASN A 9 -25.30 -8.99 3.88
N MET A 10 -25.08 -7.72 3.55
CA MET A 10 -23.75 -7.18 3.27
C MET A 10 -23.25 -6.37 4.46
N ILE A 11 -22.02 -6.65 4.90
CA ILE A 11 -21.31 -5.85 5.90
C ILE A 11 -20.02 -5.33 5.27
N PHE A 12 -19.87 -4.02 5.22
CA PHE A 12 -18.70 -3.33 4.67
C PHE A 12 -17.83 -2.79 5.80
N PHE A 13 -16.52 -2.92 5.65
CA PHE A 13 -15.52 -2.35 6.55
C PHE A 13 -14.54 -1.51 5.74
N GLY A 14 -14.14 -0.36 6.26
CA GLY A 14 -13.17 0.50 5.60
C GLY A 14 -12.99 1.84 6.27
N ASP A 15 -12.06 2.62 5.74
CA ASP A 15 -11.77 3.99 6.15
C ASP A 15 -11.56 4.84 4.89
N TYR A 16 -12.51 5.72 4.60
CA TYR A 16 -12.52 6.53 3.37
C TYR A 16 -11.41 7.57 3.29
N LEU A 17 -10.71 7.81 4.40
CA LEU A 17 -9.57 8.74 4.46
C LEU A 17 -8.23 8.05 4.17
N GLN A 18 -8.25 6.75 3.87
CA GLN A 18 -7.08 6.03 3.35
C GLN A 18 -6.96 6.19 1.83
N TYR A 19 -6.20 5.30 1.17
CA TYR A 19 -5.97 5.38 -0.27
C TYR A 19 -7.26 5.19 -1.06
N SER A 20 -7.51 6.10 -1.99
CA SER A 20 -8.54 5.93 -3.01
C SER A 20 -8.21 4.77 -3.95
N PRO A 21 -9.22 4.19 -4.62
CA PRO A 21 -9.00 3.15 -5.64
C PRO A 21 -7.95 3.57 -6.66
N VAL A 22 -7.03 2.66 -6.98
CA VAL A 22 -5.95 2.92 -7.96
C VAL A 22 -6.54 2.84 -9.37
N LEU A 23 -6.31 3.88 -10.19
CA LEU A 23 -6.84 4.00 -11.57
C LEU A 23 -8.38 4.03 -11.67
N ASP A 24 -9.06 4.21 -10.55
CA ASP A 24 -10.52 4.30 -10.48
C ASP A 24 -10.97 5.43 -9.54
N LYS A 25 -12.28 5.67 -9.48
CA LYS A 25 -12.88 6.68 -8.63
C LYS A 25 -13.58 6.02 -7.45
N PRO A 26 -13.50 6.58 -6.25
CA PRO A 26 -14.29 6.10 -5.13
C PRO A 26 -15.79 6.30 -5.41
N LEU A 27 -16.63 5.46 -4.84
CA LEU A 27 -18.08 5.50 -5.08
C LEU A 27 -18.74 6.79 -4.56
N TYR A 28 -18.14 7.48 -3.59
CA TYR A 28 -18.61 8.80 -3.14
C TYR A 28 -18.16 9.95 -4.06
N HIS A 29 -17.48 9.68 -5.17
CA HIS A 29 -17.07 10.71 -6.11
C HIS A 29 -18.30 11.31 -6.82
N ILE A 30 -18.50 12.62 -6.69
CA ILE A 30 -19.58 13.34 -7.36
C ILE A 30 -19.22 13.53 -8.84
N HIS A 31 -20.08 13.06 -9.74
CA HIS A 31 -19.91 13.25 -11.18
C HIS A 31 -20.66 14.51 -11.63
N ALA A 32 -20.02 15.31 -12.49
CA ALA A 32 -20.74 16.36 -13.21
C ALA A 32 -21.79 15.72 -14.13
N LEU A 33 -22.94 16.40 -14.29
CA LEU A 33 -23.97 15.99 -15.24
C LEU A 33 -23.38 16.00 -16.65
N ALA A 34 -23.38 14.85 -17.30
CA ALA A 34 -22.94 14.71 -18.68
C ALA A 34 -24.18 14.64 -19.60
N GLN A 35 -24.05 15.19 -20.82
CA GLN A 35 -25.09 15.08 -21.84
C GLN A 35 -25.19 13.65 -22.40
N GLN A 36 -24.10 12.88 -22.33
CA GLN A 36 -24.06 11.45 -22.68
C GLN A 36 -23.19 10.71 -21.67
N TYR A 37 -23.66 9.51 -21.28
CA TYR A 37 -22.95 8.62 -20.37
C TYR A 37 -22.34 7.46 -21.15
N ASN A 38 -21.08 7.14 -20.86
CA ASN A 38 -20.47 5.89 -21.28
C ASN A 38 -20.82 4.74 -20.31
N GLU A 39 -20.54 3.51 -20.72
CA GLU A 39 -20.84 2.29 -19.95
C GLU A 39 -20.28 2.35 -18.52
N ARG A 40 -19.01 2.72 -18.35
CA ARG A 40 -18.36 2.86 -17.04
C ARG A 40 -19.07 3.87 -16.13
N GLN A 41 -19.57 4.98 -16.69
CA GLN A 41 -20.33 5.97 -15.91
C GLN A 41 -21.70 5.42 -15.49
N ILE A 42 -22.34 4.61 -16.33
CA ILE A 42 -23.59 3.93 -16.00
C ILE A 42 -23.35 2.92 -14.87
N GLU A 43 -22.32 2.09 -14.97
CA GLU A 43 -21.94 1.14 -13.93
C GLU A 43 -21.66 1.84 -12.58
N MET A 44 -20.90 2.94 -12.62
CA MET A 44 -20.60 3.73 -11.43
C MET A 44 -21.87 4.29 -10.78
N GLN A 45 -22.82 4.80 -11.56
CA GLN A 45 -24.11 5.28 -11.05
C GLN A 45 -24.96 4.16 -10.46
N CYS A 46 -24.96 2.98 -11.08
CA CYS A 46 -25.63 1.79 -10.54
C CYS A 46 -24.99 1.36 -9.21
N ALA A 47 -23.66 1.30 -9.14
CA ALA A 47 -22.93 0.99 -7.91
C ALA A 47 -23.22 2.02 -6.80
N GLN A 48 -23.27 3.31 -7.13
CA GLN A 48 -23.68 4.38 -6.22
C GLN A 48 -25.09 4.16 -5.66
N LYS A 49 -26.05 3.82 -6.53
CA LYS A 49 -27.43 3.51 -6.12
C LYS A 49 -27.54 2.25 -5.25
N ILE A 50 -26.64 1.29 -5.41
CA ILE A 50 -26.59 0.09 -4.57
C ILE A 50 -26.00 0.44 -3.20
N ILE A 51 -24.87 1.14 -3.16
CA ILE A 51 -24.22 1.57 -1.92
C ILE A 51 -25.10 2.56 -1.13
N SER A 52 -25.90 3.40 -1.79
CA SER A 52 -26.85 4.28 -1.10
C SER A 52 -27.98 3.54 -0.37
N GLN A 53 -28.11 2.22 -0.56
CA GLN A 53 -29.09 1.38 0.14
C GLN A 53 -28.53 0.79 1.45
N ILE A 54 -27.27 1.09 1.80
CA ILE A 54 -26.75 0.82 3.14
C ILE A 54 -27.65 1.55 4.15
N ASN A 55 -28.24 0.77 5.05
CA ASN A 55 -29.26 1.23 6.00
C ASN A 55 -28.70 1.45 7.42
N CYS A 56 -27.44 1.06 7.65
CA CYS A 56 -26.79 1.17 8.94
C CYS A 56 -25.32 1.53 8.73
N VAL A 57 -24.87 2.56 9.47
CA VAL A 57 -23.47 2.96 9.53
C VAL A 57 -23.07 2.94 11.00
N VAL A 58 -21.97 2.25 11.31
CA VAL A 58 -21.37 2.21 12.64
C VAL A 58 -19.99 2.84 12.56
N GLU A 59 -19.79 3.93 13.29
CA GLU A 59 -18.49 4.58 13.43
C GLU A 59 -17.78 4.10 14.70
N LEU A 60 -16.58 3.57 14.54
CA LEU A 60 -15.71 3.21 15.67
C LEU A 60 -14.82 4.42 16.01
N ASN A 61 -15.11 5.06 17.14
CA ASN A 61 -14.44 6.30 17.56
C ASN A 61 -13.34 6.09 18.63
N GLN A 62 -13.25 4.89 19.21
CA GLN A 62 -12.21 4.55 20.16
C GLN A 62 -10.93 4.10 19.43
N GLN A 63 -9.84 4.82 19.63
CA GLN A 63 -8.54 4.50 19.06
C GLN A 63 -7.79 3.52 19.97
N MET A 64 -7.33 2.40 19.39
CA MET A 64 -6.70 1.28 20.13
C MET A 64 -5.23 1.02 19.74
N ARG A 65 -4.66 1.80 18.82
CA ARG A 65 -3.30 1.58 18.27
C ARG A 65 -2.21 2.34 19.00
N THR A 66 -2.51 3.51 19.58
CA THR A 66 -1.51 4.33 20.28
C THR A 66 -2.04 4.81 21.62
N GLU A 67 -1.17 4.75 22.63
CA GLU A 67 -1.43 5.29 23.97
C GLU A 67 -0.90 6.73 24.13
N ASP A 68 -0.13 7.23 23.15
CA ASP A 68 0.40 8.60 23.15
C ASP A 68 -0.72 9.59 22.79
N ALA A 69 -1.25 10.26 23.83
CA ALA A 69 -2.33 11.23 23.69
C ALA A 69 -1.96 12.40 22.76
N ARG A 70 -0.71 12.88 22.80
CA ARG A 70 -0.26 14.00 21.97
C ARG A 70 -0.20 13.61 20.50
N TYR A 71 0.26 12.39 20.23
CA TYR A 71 0.27 11.85 18.87
C TYR A 71 -1.13 11.54 18.36
N LEU A 72 -2.02 11.02 19.20
CA LEU A 72 -3.42 10.76 18.84
C LEU A 72 -4.14 12.05 18.45
N GLU A 73 -3.98 13.12 19.23
CA GLU A 73 -4.54 14.44 18.92
C GLU A 73 -4.07 14.96 17.56
N LEU A 74 -2.77 14.81 17.26
CA LEU A 74 -2.19 15.17 15.98
C LEU A 74 -2.86 14.37 14.84
N LEU A 75 -2.97 13.05 14.98
CA LEU A 75 -3.58 12.19 13.96
C LEU A 75 -5.04 12.53 13.71
N THR A 76 -5.80 12.87 14.76
CA THR A 76 -7.19 13.32 14.66
C THR A 76 -7.31 14.64 13.88
N ARG A 77 -6.45 15.63 14.19
CA ARG A 77 -6.41 16.89 13.42
C ARG A 77 -6.00 16.67 11.97
N LEU A 78 -5.00 15.81 11.73
CA LEU A 78 -4.55 15.47 10.38
C LEU A 78 -5.67 14.83 9.56
N ARG A 79 -6.42 13.90 10.17
CA ARG A 79 -7.58 13.23 9.56
C ARG A 79 -8.65 14.24 9.10
N ASP A 80 -8.88 15.27 9.89
CA ASP A 80 -9.85 16.33 9.63
C ASP A 80 -9.34 17.47 8.72
N GLY A 81 -8.07 17.44 8.31
CA GLY A 81 -7.44 18.54 7.59
C GLY A 81 -7.24 19.80 8.43
N LYS A 82 -7.12 19.65 9.76
CA LYS A 82 -6.97 20.72 10.76
C LYS A 82 -5.58 20.75 11.41
N SER A 83 -4.55 20.22 10.74
CA SER A 83 -3.18 20.18 11.26
C SER A 83 -2.66 21.57 11.61
N THR A 84 -1.92 21.68 12.72
CA THR A 84 -1.33 22.94 13.18
C THR A 84 0.18 23.01 12.91
N VAL A 85 0.77 24.18 13.18
CA VAL A 85 2.24 24.36 13.10
C VAL A 85 2.95 23.49 14.15
N GLU A 86 2.36 23.33 15.33
CA GLU A 86 2.89 22.49 16.41
C GLU A 86 2.85 21.01 16.02
N ASP A 87 1.85 20.56 15.26
CA ASP A 87 1.79 19.21 14.71
C ASP A 87 2.95 18.96 13.73
N TYR A 88 3.18 19.90 12.82
CA TYR A 88 4.31 19.85 11.90
C TYR A 88 5.66 19.80 12.64
N GLN A 89 5.84 20.68 13.63
CA GLN A 89 7.05 20.72 14.44
C GLN A 89 7.26 19.40 15.21
N LEU A 90 6.19 18.81 15.76
CA LEU A 90 6.25 17.51 16.41
C LEU A 90 6.75 16.42 15.44
N LEU A 91 6.24 16.37 14.21
CA LEU A 91 6.72 15.42 13.20
C LEU A 91 8.19 15.67 12.83
N CYS A 92 8.63 16.93 12.74
CA CYS A 92 10.03 17.26 12.47
C CYS A 92 11.00 16.72 13.53
N THR A 93 10.56 16.52 14.78
CA THR A 93 11.40 15.89 15.83
C THR A 93 11.71 14.43 15.55
N ARG A 94 11.01 13.80 14.59
CA ARG A 94 11.18 12.39 14.20
C ARG A 94 11.99 12.22 12.91
N VAL A 95 12.52 13.31 12.35
CA VAL A 95 13.39 13.25 11.18
C VAL A 95 14.80 12.83 11.60
N ILE A 96 15.24 11.68 11.09
CA ILE A 96 16.59 11.16 11.33
C ILE A 96 17.62 12.16 10.77
N GLY A 97 18.66 12.44 11.55
CA GLY A 97 19.70 13.42 11.20
C GLY A 97 19.40 14.85 11.67
N ALA A 98 18.25 15.10 12.30
CA ALA A 98 18.01 16.36 13.00
C ALA A 98 18.98 16.51 14.21
N PRO A 99 19.46 17.73 14.54
CA PRO A 99 20.47 17.94 15.60
C PRO A 99 20.08 17.37 16.97
N ASN A 100 18.78 17.30 17.22
CA ASN A 100 18.13 16.89 18.46
C ASN A 100 17.74 15.40 18.50
N LEU A 101 17.93 14.64 17.42
CA LEU A 101 17.60 13.20 17.37
C LEU A 101 18.86 12.37 17.10
N LYS A 102 19.50 11.90 18.18
CA LYS A 102 20.66 11.00 18.13
C LYS A 102 20.21 9.54 18.26
N ILE A 103 19.69 8.98 17.17
CA ILE A 103 19.35 7.55 17.09
C ILE A 103 20.28 6.85 16.10
N SER A 104 20.69 5.62 16.43
CA SER A 104 21.37 4.72 15.51
C SER A 104 20.34 3.79 14.89
N LEU A 105 20.33 3.71 13.55
CA LEU A 105 19.48 2.77 12.83
C LEU A 105 20.02 1.34 12.86
N GLN A 106 21.22 1.14 13.41
CA GLN A 106 21.86 -0.16 13.57
C GLN A 106 21.52 -0.81 14.92
N GLN A 107 20.76 -0.13 15.78
CA GLN A 107 20.41 -0.58 17.12
C GLN A 107 18.90 -0.83 17.23
N GLU A 108 18.52 -1.75 18.11
CA GLU A 108 17.12 -2.02 18.44
C GLU A 108 16.41 -0.75 18.96
N PRO A 109 15.13 -0.51 18.58
CA PRO A 109 14.28 -1.34 17.72
C PRO A 109 14.42 -1.01 16.21
N TRP A 110 15.37 -0.16 15.83
CA TRP A 110 15.46 0.38 14.46
C TRP A 110 16.19 -0.55 13.49
N SER A 111 17.05 -1.43 14.01
CA SER A 111 17.79 -2.45 13.24
C SER A 111 16.89 -3.34 12.40
N GLU A 112 15.68 -3.63 12.89
CA GLU A 112 14.70 -4.51 12.25
C GLU A 112 13.41 -3.77 11.87
N ALA A 113 13.42 -2.43 11.90
CA ALA A 113 12.23 -1.64 11.60
C ALA A 113 11.88 -1.72 10.10
N PRO A 114 10.59 -1.92 9.74
CA PRO A 114 10.16 -1.93 8.35
C PRO A 114 10.33 -0.54 7.72
N ILE A 115 10.86 -0.50 6.49
CA ILE A 115 11.03 0.73 5.72
C ILE A 115 9.88 0.85 4.73
N LEU A 116 9.05 1.88 4.89
CA LEU A 116 7.97 2.21 3.96
C LEU A 116 8.49 3.16 2.88
N VAL A 117 8.22 2.83 1.62
CA VAL A 117 8.60 3.65 0.46
C VAL A 117 7.45 3.77 -0.53
N PHE A 118 7.43 4.86 -1.28
CA PHE A 118 6.36 5.15 -2.24
C PHE A 118 6.45 4.34 -3.53
N ARG A 119 7.65 3.90 -3.95
CA ARG A 119 7.89 3.23 -5.24
C ARG A 119 8.28 1.78 -5.03
N ASN A 120 7.59 0.88 -5.73
CA ASN A 120 7.91 -0.56 -5.71
C ASN A 120 9.34 -0.85 -6.17
N THR A 121 9.84 -0.11 -7.16
CA THR A 121 11.23 -0.24 -7.62
C THR A 121 12.24 0.06 -6.51
N LEU A 122 11.99 1.08 -5.69
CA LEU A 122 12.83 1.41 -4.54
C LEU A 122 12.71 0.35 -3.43
N ARG A 123 11.50 -0.13 -3.15
CA ARG A 123 11.27 -1.23 -2.20
C ARG A 123 12.09 -2.45 -2.59
N THR A 124 12.04 -2.86 -3.85
CA THR A 124 12.75 -4.03 -4.36
C THR A 124 14.26 -3.87 -4.28
N GLN A 125 14.79 -2.69 -4.61
CA GLN A 125 16.21 -2.38 -4.43
C GLN A 125 16.64 -2.43 -2.96
N LEU A 126 15.86 -1.85 -2.05
CA LEU A 126 16.13 -1.88 -0.61
C LEU A 126 16.10 -3.31 -0.07
N ASN A 127 15.06 -4.08 -0.38
CA ASN A 127 14.94 -5.47 0.05
C ASN A 127 16.14 -6.32 -0.42
N ASN A 128 16.54 -6.17 -1.69
CA ASN A 128 17.72 -6.87 -2.21
C ASN A 128 18.99 -6.49 -1.44
N ARG A 129 19.17 -5.21 -1.11
CA ARG A 129 20.33 -4.75 -0.34
C ARG A 129 20.32 -5.28 1.10
N VAL A 130 19.16 -5.29 1.74
CA VAL A 130 18.96 -5.81 3.11
C VAL A 130 19.29 -7.29 3.17
N VAL A 131 18.79 -8.09 2.23
CA VAL A 131 19.11 -9.53 2.16
C VAL A 131 20.61 -9.77 2.01
N LEU A 132 21.30 -9.02 1.14
CA LEU A 132 22.74 -9.15 0.97
C LEU A 132 23.53 -8.74 2.22
N ASN A 133 23.12 -7.67 2.90
CA ASN A 133 23.76 -7.27 4.16
C ASN A 133 23.57 -8.34 5.24
N LYS A 134 22.35 -8.83 5.44
CA LYS A 134 22.05 -9.86 6.44
C LYS A 134 22.79 -11.17 6.14
N ALA A 135 22.96 -11.52 4.87
CA ALA A 135 23.79 -12.66 4.46
C ALA A 135 25.27 -12.49 4.81
N ILE A 136 25.83 -11.28 4.63
CA ILE A 136 27.20 -10.97 5.05
C ILE A 136 27.33 -11.06 6.57
N GLU A 137 26.39 -10.47 7.31
CA GLU A 137 26.39 -10.46 8.78
C GLU A 137 26.26 -11.87 9.38
N THR A 138 25.40 -12.72 8.81
CA THR A 138 25.15 -14.08 9.29
C THR A 138 26.15 -15.11 8.74
N GLY A 139 26.90 -14.76 7.69
CA GLY A 139 27.74 -15.71 6.95
C GLY A 139 26.93 -16.75 6.15
N ILE A 140 25.61 -16.58 6.02
CA ILE A 140 24.71 -17.48 5.30
C ILE A 140 24.63 -17.03 3.83
N ARG A 141 24.76 -17.98 2.89
CA ARG A 141 24.56 -17.68 1.47
C ARG A 141 23.08 -17.39 1.19
N PRO A 142 22.73 -16.27 0.52
CA PRO A 142 21.36 -16.02 0.11
C PRO A 142 20.87 -17.12 -0.83
N VAL A 143 19.61 -17.48 -0.70
CA VAL A 143 18.89 -18.31 -1.68
C VAL A 143 18.10 -17.37 -2.59
N VAL A 144 18.08 -17.65 -3.89
CA VAL A 144 17.30 -16.86 -4.85
C VAL A 144 16.15 -17.71 -5.37
N CYS A 145 14.92 -17.28 -5.10
CA CYS A 145 13.74 -17.82 -5.76
C CYS A 145 13.56 -17.14 -7.12
N VAL A 146 13.56 -17.90 -8.20
CA VAL A 146 13.50 -17.38 -9.58
C VAL A 146 12.13 -17.66 -10.17
N ALA A 147 11.54 -16.66 -10.82
CA ALA A 147 10.26 -16.80 -11.51
C ALA A 147 10.33 -17.84 -12.64
N GLN A 148 9.20 -18.49 -12.89
CA GLN A 148 9.00 -19.40 -14.01
C GLN A 148 8.02 -18.75 -14.99
N ASP A 149 8.56 -18.22 -16.08
CA ASP A 149 7.79 -17.48 -17.08
C ASP A 149 7.40 -18.37 -18.26
N TYR A 150 6.19 -18.14 -18.79
CA TYR A 150 5.61 -18.89 -19.89
C TYR A 150 5.02 -17.96 -20.95
N ILE A 151 5.17 -18.31 -22.22
CA ILE A 151 4.46 -17.68 -23.35
C ILE A 151 3.47 -18.69 -23.88
N ARG A 152 2.17 -18.39 -23.76
CA ARG A 152 1.07 -19.29 -24.21
C ARG A 152 1.25 -20.72 -23.66
N ASN A 153 1.50 -20.84 -22.36
CA ASN A 153 1.77 -22.10 -21.63
C ASN A 153 3.02 -22.88 -22.07
N LYS A 154 3.93 -22.26 -22.82
CA LYS A 154 5.24 -22.84 -23.15
C LYS A 154 6.35 -22.12 -22.40
N ALA A 155 7.27 -22.89 -21.82
CA ALA A 155 8.42 -22.33 -21.15
C ALA A 155 9.28 -21.51 -22.12
N ILE A 156 9.94 -20.49 -21.61
CA ILE A 156 10.83 -19.64 -22.40
C ILE A 156 12.22 -20.29 -22.47
N ASP A 157 12.53 -20.90 -23.63
CA ASP A 157 13.81 -21.57 -23.85
C ASP A 157 14.95 -20.60 -24.21
N ASP A 158 14.63 -19.43 -24.75
CA ASP A 158 15.63 -18.41 -25.11
C ASP A 158 16.23 -17.79 -23.84
N SER A 159 17.52 -18.08 -23.62
CA SER A 159 18.27 -17.59 -22.45
C SER A 159 18.36 -16.06 -22.33
N ARG A 160 18.43 -15.34 -23.46
CA ARG A 160 18.50 -13.87 -23.47
C ARG A 160 17.15 -13.29 -23.08
N LEU A 161 16.07 -13.84 -23.65
CA LEU A 161 14.71 -13.41 -23.34
C LEU A 161 14.37 -13.72 -21.87
N ARG A 162 14.70 -14.92 -21.39
CA ARG A 162 14.52 -15.30 -19.99
C ARG A 162 15.24 -14.34 -19.05
N LYS A 163 16.51 -14.04 -19.33
CA LYS A 163 17.28 -13.07 -18.53
C LYS A 163 16.64 -11.67 -18.55
N ALA A 164 16.24 -11.19 -19.73
CA ALA A 164 15.62 -9.88 -19.87
C ALA A 164 14.31 -9.77 -19.05
N ILE A 165 13.50 -10.84 -19.03
CA ILE A 165 12.25 -10.88 -18.25
C ILE A 165 12.54 -10.90 -16.75
N LEU A 166 13.52 -11.69 -16.31
CA LEU A 166 13.91 -11.75 -14.90
C LEU A 166 14.41 -10.39 -14.36
N GLU A 167 15.00 -9.57 -15.23
CA GLU A 167 15.51 -8.24 -14.89
C GLU A 167 14.46 -7.13 -15.05
N LEU A 168 13.23 -7.45 -15.50
CA LEU A 168 12.17 -6.46 -15.59
C LEU A 168 11.82 -5.91 -14.20
N PRO A 169 11.65 -4.58 -14.08
CA PRO A 169 11.13 -3.98 -12.87
C PRO A 169 9.73 -4.51 -12.54
N ASP A 170 9.46 -4.75 -11.26
CA ASP A 170 8.19 -5.32 -10.79
C ASP A 170 6.95 -4.47 -11.16
N ASN A 171 7.11 -3.17 -11.36
CA ASN A 171 6.04 -2.30 -11.84
C ASN A 171 5.67 -2.51 -13.33
N LYS A 172 6.43 -3.34 -14.06
CA LYS A 172 6.14 -3.77 -15.43
C LYS A 172 5.55 -5.18 -15.49
N THR A 173 5.46 -5.87 -14.36
CA THR A 173 5.07 -7.28 -14.24
C THR A 173 3.99 -7.47 -13.17
N GLU A 174 3.04 -6.53 -13.06
CA GLU A 174 1.93 -6.61 -12.08
C GLU A 174 2.40 -6.82 -10.62
N HIS A 175 3.54 -6.23 -10.26
CA HIS A 175 4.16 -6.33 -8.94
C HIS A 175 4.80 -7.69 -8.61
N LEU A 176 4.95 -8.57 -9.61
CA LEU A 176 5.63 -9.85 -9.48
C LEU A 176 7.11 -9.72 -9.87
N PRO A 177 8.06 -9.86 -8.93
CA PRO A 177 9.47 -9.76 -9.26
C PRO A 177 9.94 -11.00 -10.04
N GLY A 178 10.88 -10.80 -10.97
CA GLY A 178 11.52 -11.92 -11.69
C GLY A 178 12.36 -12.82 -10.78
N TYR A 179 12.90 -12.29 -9.69
CA TYR A 179 13.55 -13.09 -8.65
C TYR A 179 13.41 -12.43 -7.29
N LEU A 180 13.44 -13.26 -6.24
CA LEU A 180 13.34 -12.85 -4.85
C LEU A 180 14.53 -13.44 -4.08
N PRO A 181 15.53 -12.62 -3.69
CA PRO A 181 16.60 -13.09 -2.82
C PRO A 181 16.07 -13.22 -1.39
N LEU A 182 16.51 -14.27 -0.69
CA LEU A 182 16.07 -14.66 0.64
C LEU A 182 17.27 -15.02 1.50
N VAL A 183 17.21 -14.66 2.78
CA VAL A 183 18.15 -15.08 3.81
C VAL A 183 17.35 -15.31 5.10
N PRO A 184 17.65 -16.38 5.87
CA PRO A 184 16.99 -16.66 7.14
C PRO A 184 17.17 -15.56 8.19
#